data_AF-A0A4Y6KN14-F1
#
_entry.id   AF-A0A4Y6KN14-F1
#
_cell.length_a   1.000
_cell.length_b   1.000
_cell.length_c   1.000
_cell.angle_alpha   90.00
_cell.angle_beta   90.00
_cell.angle_gamma   90.00
#
_symmetry.space_group_name_H-M   'P 1'
#
loop_
_entity.id
_entity.type
_entity.pdbx_description
1 polymer ?
#
loop_
_entity_poly.entity_id
_entity_poly.type
_entity_poly.pdbx_seq_one_letter_code
_entity_poly.pdbx_strand_id
1 'polypeptide(L)'
;MAGQHAGPPRRRRPLSLPARGGRTAAAPAVALSALRARGHAGGGCVCQPGTGGGARCAAAVLRKPGAPAGRDDALVGYLGGAGPSACACPHRRCRRGAGVATALRFHRRCRPRHRPCGAGVGRLMGCGRLAARDHGLALVAVLWMTAALSLLVGGLLSLARAEVKAAQVRGAAAEAIALGDAAIQLAVLDWRTATPPPDSLRRADYMLEGRVIAVRVVPATGYINLNAAPEPLLRALLTLGGGLDPAVAGVLAQRLIDWRDADDAALPEGAEAPAYAAANLAWRPRNGRLLVPEDLLQVLGFDFELFERIRPYVTVWAGAAAGVNPLAAPPEVLAILAGGNHGLAGRIAAARDAGDRSMDLTALDPAFLDQGGVGSVLHVEVEVPVGELRAVRGRWIVAAPDAGGAPWQTVAAEPVRFLPLSPPAAP
;
A
#
# COMPACT_ATOMS: atom_id res chain seq x y z
N MET A 1 74.49 9.95 -18.22
CA MET A 1 75.08 11.26 -17.88
C MET A 1 73.96 12.22 -17.53
N ALA A 2 73.99 12.77 -16.30
CA ALA A 2 73.23 13.89 -15.72
C ALA A 2 71.67 13.90 -15.91
N GLY A 3 70.80 13.90 -14.89
CA GLY A 3 70.91 14.33 -13.49
C GLY A 3 70.48 15.80 -13.32
N GLN A 4 69.66 16.06 -12.28
CA GLN A 4 69.25 17.36 -11.67
C GLN A 4 67.89 17.93 -12.11
N HIS A 5 67.01 18.48 -11.26
CA HIS A 5 66.82 18.51 -9.81
C HIS A 5 65.41 19.07 -9.54
N ALA A 6 64.70 18.56 -8.52
CA ALA A 6 63.45 19.11 -8.03
C ALA A 6 63.66 20.37 -7.16
N GLY A 7 62.76 21.34 -7.26
CA GLY A 7 62.65 22.52 -6.38
C GLY A 7 61.29 22.54 -5.64
N PRO A 8 61.22 23.02 -4.38
CA PRO A 8 60.12 22.73 -3.44
C PRO A 8 58.91 23.70 -3.54
N PRO A 9 57.75 23.33 -2.95
CA PRO A 9 56.51 24.09 -3.06
C PRO A 9 56.45 25.32 -2.14
N ARG A 10 55.90 26.43 -2.65
CA ARG A 10 55.66 27.68 -1.90
C ARG A 10 54.50 27.53 -0.92
N ARG A 11 54.79 27.68 0.38
CA ARG A 11 53.81 27.82 1.47
C ARG A 11 53.04 29.14 1.35
N ARG A 12 51.70 29.10 1.29
CA ARG A 12 50.84 30.28 1.50
C ARG A 12 50.48 30.38 2.99
N ARG A 13 50.75 31.55 3.58
CA ARG A 13 50.36 31.94 4.95
C ARG A 13 48.85 32.15 5.05
N PRO A 14 48.26 31.97 6.25
CA PRO A 14 46.83 32.17 6.50
C PRO A 14 46.48 33.66 6.53
N LEU A 15 45.36 34.04 5.91
CA LEU A 15 44.78 35.37 6.04
C LEU A 15 43.77 35.39 7.20
N SER A 16 44.02 36.30 8.12
CA SER A 16 43.22 36.67 9.30
C SER A 16 41.92 37.39 8.93
N LEU A 17 40.87 37.12 9.70
CA LEU A 17 39.59 37.83 9.79
C LEU A 17 39.72 39.36 9.95
N PRO A 18 38.65 40.09 9.59
CA PRO A 18 38.12 41.06 10.53
C PRO A 18 36.63 40.87 10.82
N ALA A 19 36.31 41.10 12.09
CA ALA A 19 34.97 41.14 12.66
C ALA A 19 34.21 42.43 12.25
N ARG A 20 32.90 42.27 12.03
CA ARG A 20 31.83 43.30 12.14
C ARG A 20 30.54 42.49 12.34
N GLY A 21 29.74 42.63 13.39
CA GLY A 21 29.38 43.86 14.11
C GLY A 21 28.12 44.43 13.47
N GLY A 22 26.93 43.96 13.89
CA GLY A 22 25.65 44.41 13.33
C GLY A 22 24.45 43.81 14.04
N ARG A 23 23.87 44.59 14.96
CA ARG A 23 22.61 44.35 15.68
C ARG A 23 21.40 44.41 14.74
N THR A 24 20.32 43.71 15.13
CA THR A 24 18.87 43.84 14.81
C THR A 24 18.32 42.42 14.60
N ALA A 25 17.15 41.98 15.05
CA ALA A 25 16.05 42.58 15.78
C ALA A 25 15.37 41.49 16.63
N ALA A 26 14.69 41.88 17.69
CA ALA A 26 13.87 41.02 18.53
C ALA A 26 12.72 40.38 17.74
N ALA A 27 12.52 39.07 17.89
CA ALA A 27 11.31 38.37 17.47
C ALA A 27 10.36 38.24 18.69
N PRO A 28 9.05 38.48 18.54
CA PRO A 28 8.12 38.40 19.65
C PRO A 28 7.69 36.95 19.94
N ALA A 29 7.26 36.78 21.19
CA ALA A 29 6.82 35.54 21.80
C ALA A 29 5.56 34.94 21.16
N VAL A 30 5.63 33.62 21.00
CA VAL A 30 4.59 32.60 21.18
C VAL A 30 3.23 33.10 21.67
N ALA A 31 2.20 32.90 20.84
CA ALA A 31 0.82 32.72 21.29
C ALA A 31 0.27 31.45 20.64
N LEU A 32 0.17 30.39 21.44
CA LEU A 32 -0.64 29.21 21.16
C LEU A 32 -2.10 29.63 21.02
N SER A 33 -2.77 29.21 19.95
CA SER A 33 -4.24 29.20 19.89
C SER A 33 -4.70 27.96 19.16
N ALA A 34 -5.61 27.25 19.82
CA ALA A 34 -5.99 25.87 19.58
C ALA A 34 -6.64 25.62 18.21
N LEU A 35 -6.20 24.54 17.56
CA LEU A 35 -7.00 23.82 16.57
C LEU A 35 -8.27 23.27 17.24
N ARG A 36 -9.43 23.65 16.69
CA ARG A 36 -10.71 22.99 16.97
C ARG A 36 -10.99 21.98 15.84
N ALA A 37 -10.51 20.76 16.03
CA ALA A 37 -10.84 19.63 15.16
C ALA A 37 -12.32 19.26 15.36
N ARG A 38 -13.12 19.34 14.29
CA ARG A 38 -14.47 18.76 14.25
C ARG A 38 -14.32 17.24 14.16
N GLY A 39 -14.58 16.58 15.28
CA GLY A 39 -14.57 15.13 15.41
C GLY A 39 -15.76 14.48 14.69
N HIS A 40 -15.45 13.40 13.99
CA HIS A 40 -16.38 12.39 13.50
C HIS A 40 -17.31 11.88 14.60
N ALA A 41 -18.60 11.84 14.28
CA ALA A 41 -19.61 11.12 15.05
C ALA A 41 -19.42 9.60 14.86
N GLY A 42 -18.58 9.01 15.70
CA GLY A 42 -18.54 7.57 15.95
C GLY A 42 -19.20 7.29 17.29
N GLY A 43 -20.38 6.66 17.27
CA GLY A 43 -21.15 6.32 18.46
C GLY A 43 -20.40 5.33 19.36
N GLY A 44 -19.94 5.80 20.51
CA GLY A 44 -19.46 4.97 21.61
C GLY A 44 -20.33 5.21 22.84
N CYS A 45 -21.10 4.20 23.25
CA CYS A 45 -21.82 4.22 24.52
C CYS A 45 -20.83 4.12 25.69
N VAL A 46 -20.77 5.16 26.50
CA VAL A 46 -20.09 5.18 27.80
C VAL A 46 -21.06 4.65 28.84
N CYS A 47 -20.72 3.55 29.52
CA CYS A 47 -21.47 3.03 30.65
C CYS A 47 -20.89 3.58 31.96
N GLN A 48 -21.68 4.38 32.69
CA GLN A 48 -21.45 4.72 34.09
C GLN A 48 -22.04 3.62 35.01
N PRO A 49 -21.42 3.32 36.16
CA PRO A 49 -21.96 2.34 37.11
C PRO A 49 -23.06 2.96 37.97
N GLY A 50 -24.31 2.60 37.68
CA GLY A 50 -25.48 2.90 38.51
C GLY A 50 -25.74 1.79 39.53
N THR A 51 -25.77 2.16 40.80
CA THR A 51 -26.12 1.33 41.95
C THR A 51 -27.60 0.95 41.95
N GLY A 52 -27.89 -0.35 42.06
CA GLY A 52 -29.15 -0.86 42.60
C GLY A 52 -30.27 -1.15 41.60
N GLY A 53 -30.82 -2.37 41.70
CA GLY A 53 -32.24 -2.64 41.48
C GLY A 53 -32.75 -2.83 40.04
N GLY A 54 -32.78 -4.09 39.60
CA GLY A 54 -33.83 -4.66 38.72
C GLY A 54 -34.18 -3.94 37.42
N ALA A 55 -33.52 -4.29 36.31
CA ALA A 55 -33.98 -3.91 34.97
C ALA A 55 -34.95 -4.96 34.39
N ARG A 56 -36.20 -4.52 34.13
CA ARG A 56 -37.13 -5.15 33.18
C ARG A 56 -36.72 -4.76 31.76
N CYS A 57 -36.73 -5.71 30.82
CA CYS A 57 -36.55 -5.42 29.40
C CYS A 57 -37.83 -4.79 28.82
N ALA A 58 -37.73 -3.57 28.28
CA ALA A 58 -38.73 -2.97 27.40
C ALA A 58 -38.06 -2.74 26.03
N ALA A 59 -38.63 -3.35 24.99
CA ALA A 59 -38.22 -3.16 23.61
C ALA A 59 -38.78 -1.83 23.09
N ALA A 60 -37.91 -0.94 22.62
CA ALA A 60 -38.31 0.30 21.95
C ALA A 60 -38.19 0.10 20.42
N VAL A 61 -39.35 0.11 19.77
CA VAL A 61 -39.54 0.17 18.32
C VAL A 61 -39.33 1.63 17.87
N LEU A 62 -38.46 1.87 16.89
CA LEU A 62 -38.35 3.18 16.24
C LEU A 62 -38.81 3.10 14.78
N ARG A 63 -39.71 4.03 14.47
CA ARG A 63 -40.60 4.15 13.31
C ARG A 63 -39.97 5.12 12.30
N LYS A 64 -39.93 4.75 11.01
CA LYS A 64 -39.59 5.67 9.89
C LYS A 64 -40.75 6.65 9.63
N PRO A 65 -40.52 7.94 9.36
CA PRO A 65 -41.53 8.83 8.79
C PRO A 65 -41.31 9.12 7.30
N GLY A 66 -42.38 8.99 6.50
CA GLY A 66 -42.66 9.87 5.35
C GLY A 66 -42.43 9.33 3.93
N ALA A 67 -43.45 8.68 3.34
CA ALA A 67 -43.76 8.73 1.91
C ALA A 67 -45.28 8.46 1.70
N PRO A 68 -45.98 9.18 0.81
CA PRO A 68 -47.44 9.09 0.68
C PRO A 68 -47.92 7.92 -0.19
N ALA A 69 -49.20 7.59 0.02
CA ALA A 69 -49.90 6.39 -0.38
C ALA A 69 -50.36 6.35 -1.84
N GLY A 70 -50.49 5.13 -2.38
CA GLY A 70 -51.16 4.85 -3.65
C GLY A 70 -51.30 3.35 -3.97
N ARG A 71 -52.35 2.73 -3.41
CA ARG A 71 -53.14 1.54 -3.85
C ARG A 71 -52.47 0.19 -4.15
N ASP A 72 -52.82 -0.76 -3.27
CA ASP A 72 -53.49 -2.05 -3.51
C ASP A 72 -53.04 -2.89 -4.71
N ASP A 73 -52.30 -3.97 -4.44
CA ASP A 73 -52.89 -5.31 -4.61
C ASP A 73 -52.10 -6.37 -3.82
N ALA A 74 -52.87 -7.20 -3.13
CA ALA A 74 -52.41 -8.31 -2.32
C ALA A 74 -52.10 -9.53 -3.21
N LEU A 75 -51.02 -10.25 -2.91
CA LEU A 75 -50.97 -11.69 -3.12
C LEU A 75 -50.04 -12.36 -2.11
N VAL A 76 -50.68 -13.24 -1.34
CA VAL A 76 -50.12 -14.15 -0.34
C VAL A 76 -49.37 -15.29 -1.04
N GLY A 77 -48.19 -15.64 -0.55
CA GLY A 77 -47.44 -16.82 -1.00
C GLY A 77 -46.39 -17.24 0.03
N TYR A 78 -46.50 -18.48 0.49
CA TYR A 78 -45.87 -19.10 1.66
C TYR A 78 -44.42 -19.57 1.44
N LEU A 79 -43.80 -20.04 2.55
CA LEU A 79 -42.51 -20.76 2.70
C LEU A 79 -41.29 -19.83 2.92
N GLY A 80 -40.55 -19.83 4.04
CA GLY A 80 -40.28 -20.86 5.03
C GLY A 80 -38.79 -21.21 4.96
N GLY A 81 -37.99 -20.80 5.95
CA GLY A 81 -36.64 -21.37 6.13
C GLY A 81 -35.53 -20.44 6.63
N ALA A 82 -34.90 -20.92 7.73
CA ALA A 82 -33.52 -20.69 8.17
C ALA A 82 -33.14 -19.32 8.77
N GLY A 83 -32.90 -19.35 10.08
CA GLY A 83 -32.39 -18.23 10.88
C GLY A 83 -30.87 -17.98 10.75
N PRO A 84 -30.39 -16.91 11.42
CA PRO A 84 -28.97 -16.58 11.45
C PRO A 84 -28.20 -17.41 12.50
N SER A 85 -27.06 -17.92 12.03
CA SER A 85 -25.98 -18.57 12.75
C SER A 85 -25.42 -17.71 13.89
N ALA A 86 -25.44 -18.29 15.10
CA ALA A 86 -24.78 -17.77 16.29
C ALA A 86 -23.30 -18.18 16.32
N CYS A 87 -22.42 -17.20 16.55
CA CYS A 87 -21.03 -17.40 16.94
C CYS A 87 -20.95 -18.06 18.32
N ALA A 88 -20.19 -19.15 18.40
CA ALA A 88 -19.86 -19.84 19.64
C ALA A 88 -18.52 -19.33 20.20
N CYS A 89 -18.49 -19.04 21.51
CA CYS A 89 -17.28 -18.92 22.33
C CYS A 89 -17.47 -19.76 23.60
N PRO A 90 -16.63 -20.78 23.89
CA PRO A 90 -16.78 -21.60 25.08
C PRO A 90 -15.80 -21.17 26.19
N HIS A 91 -16.30 -20.98 27.41
CA HIS A 91 -15.88 -21.71 28.63
C HIS A 91 -16.20 -20.97 29.95
N ARG A 92 -16.50 -21.80 30.96
CA ARG A 92 -16.51 -21.60 32.43
C ARG A 92 -17.77 -21.02 33.06
N ARG A 93 -18.50 -21.90 33.77
CA ARG A 93 -19.21 -21.55 35.01
C ARG A 93 -18.86 -22.55 36.11
N CYS A 94 -18.22 -22.04 37.16
CA CYS A 94 -18.28 -22.57 38.52
C CYS A 94 -19.67 -22.32 39.09
N ARG A 95 -20.30 -23.34 39.69
CA ARG A 95 -21.49 -23.20 40.54
C ARG A 95 -21.06 -23.13 42.00
N ARG A 96 -21.51 -22.09 42.71
CA ARG A 96 -21.69 -22.06 44.17
C ARG A 96 -23.18 -22.18 44.46
N GLY A 97 -23.51 -22.91 45.52
CA GLY A 97 -24.85 -22.98 46.10
C GLY A 97 -24.83 -23.94 47.28
N ALA A 98 -24.60 -23.39 48.48
CA ALA A 98 -24.55 -24.07 49.75
C ALA A 98 -25.97 -24.22 50.34
N GLY A 99 -26.20 -25.31 51.07
CA GLY A 99 -27.39 -25.58 51.88
C GLY A 99 -27.02 -26.45 53.09
N VAL A 100 -26.95 -25.78 54.23
CA VAL A 100 -26.65 -26.16 55.63
C VAL A 100 -27.33 -27.45 56.12
N ALA A 101 -26.63 -28.29 56.90
CA ALA A 101 -27.03 -28.77 58.25
C ALA A 101 -26.30 -30.06 58.74
N THR A 102 -25.50 -29.88 59.81
CA THR A 102 -25.57 -30.64 61.08
C THR A 102 -25.02 -32.09 61.19
N ALA A 103 -23.81 -32.15 61.77
CA ALA A 103 -23.39 -32.96 62.93
C ALA A 103 -23.16 -34.49 62.87
N LEU A 104 -22.19 -34.89 63.73
CA LEU A 104 -21.86 -36.21 64.31
C LEU A 104 -20.99 -37.12 63.42
N ARG A 105 -19.68 -37.18 63.68
CA ARG A 105 -18.96 -38.00 64.69
C ARG A 105 -18.94 -39.52 64.41
N PHE A 106 -17.73 -40.04 64.57
CA PHE A 106 -17.32 -41.39 65.01
C PHE A 106 -16.90 -42.47 64.00
N HIS A 107 -15.60 -42.77 64.10
CA HIS A 107 -14.94 -44.09 64.23
C HIS A 107 -15.07 -45.13 63.10
N ARG A 108 -13.95 -45.47 62.43
CA ARG A 108 -12.89 -46.45 62.81
C ARG A 108 -13.19 -47.84 62.27
N ARG A 109 -12.09 -48.50 61.87
CA ARG A 109 -11.88 -49.96 61.74
C ARG A 109 -12.59 -50.63 60.57
N CYS A 110 -12.14 -51.77 60.05
CA CYS A 110 -10.84 -52.44 59.92
C CYS A 110 -11.19 -53.73 59.16
N ARG A 111 -10.57 -53.95 57.99
CA ARG A 111 -9.93 -55.23 57.61
C ARG A 111 -10.84 -56.52 57.62
N PRO A 112 -10.33 -57.74 57.33
CA PRO A 112 -10.64 -58.43 56.08
C PRO A 112 -11.22 -59.86 56.25
N ARG A 113 -11.24 -60.61 55.14
CA ARG A 113 -11.05 -62.08 54.99
C ARG A 113 -12.26 -63.04 55.10
N HIS A 114 -12.31 -63.88 54.06
CA HIS A 114 -12.59 -65.33 54.00
C HIS A 114 -14.04 -65.86 53.87
N ARG A 115 -14.14 -66.71 52.82
CA ARG A 115 -15.05 -67.85 52.50
C ARG A 115 -15.47 -68.70 53.72
N PRO A 116 -16.55 -69.53 53.69
CA PRO A 116 -16.68 -70.63 52.70
C PRO A 116 -18.09 -71.19 52.33
N CYS A 117 -18.04 -72.04 51.29
CA CYS A 117 -18.73 -73.29 50.97
C CYS A 117 -20.23 -73.54 51.24
N GLY A 118 -20.89 -74.11 50.22
CA GLY A 118 -22.01 -75.04 50.39
C GLY A 118 -22.69 -75.44 49.07
N ALA A 119 -22.45 -76.68 48.62
CA ALA A 119 -23.26 -77.62 47.81
C ALA A 119 -24.27 -77.10 46.75
N GLY A 120 -24.45 -77.66 45.56
CA GLY A 120 -24.06 -78.95 45.00
C GLY A 120 -25.07 -79.33 43.88
N VAL A 121 -24.54 -79.91 42.80
CA VAL A 121 -25.19 -80.79 41.79
C VAL A 121 -26.27 -80.19 40.85
N GLY A 122 -26.01 -80.23 39.54
CA GLY A 122 -27.05 -79.95 38.54
C GLY A 122 -26.60 -79.77 37.08
N ARG A 123 -25.90 -80.77 36.55
CA ARG A 123 -25.72 -81.18 35.14
C ARG A 123 -26.35 -80.32 34.00
N LEU A 124 -25.46 -79.87 33.11
CA LEU A 124 -25.56 -79.70 31.65
C LEU A 124 -26.90 -79.28 31.01
N MET A 125 -26.91 -78.09 30.41
CA MET A 125 -27.40 -77.95 29.04
C MET A 125 -26.73 -76.75 28.37
N GLY A 126 -26.00 -77.02 27.29
CA GLY A 126 -25.36 -76.00 26.48
C GLY A 126 -26.41 -75.11 25.84
N CYS A 127 -26.34 -73.82 26.14
CA CYS A 127 -26.87 -72.81 25.25
C CYS A 127 -25.71 -72.41 24.35
N GLY A 128 -25.79 -72.86 23.10
CA GLY A 128 -24.77 -72.61 22.09
C GLY A 128 -24.44 -71.12 22.03
N ARG A 129 -23.15 -70.80 22.09
CA ARG A 129 -22.66 -69.52 21.60
C ARG A 129 -23.04 -69.46 20.12
N LEU A 130 -24.17 -68.82 19.82
CA LEU A 130 -24.41 -68.23 18.51
C LEU A 130 -23.35 -67.13 18.37
N ALA A 131 -22.15 -67.53 17.96
CA ALA A 131 -21.17 -66.62 17.40
C ALA A 131 -21.80 -66.12 16.09
N ALA A 132 -22.53 -65.02 16.17
CA ALA A 132 -22.83 -64.21 15.01
C ALA A 132 -21.49 -63.90 14.34
N ARG A 133 -21.30 -64.46 13.15
CA ARG A 133 -20.12 -64.23 12.32
C ARG A 133 -20.21 -62.82 11.73
N ASP A 134 -19.91 -61.81 12.54
CA ASP A 134 -19.74 -60.41 12.13
C ASP A 134 -18.39 -60.21 11.42
N HIS A 135 -18.16 -60.93 10.31
CA HIS A 135 -16.86 -60.95 9.63
C HIS A 135 -16.74 -59.98 8.44
N GLY A 136 -17.70 -59.06 8.25
CA GLY A 136 -17.67 -58.09 7.13
C GLY A 136 -17.73 -56.61 7.52
N LEU A 137 -18.36 -56.26 8.65
CA LEU A 137 -18.65 -54.85 8.99
C LEU A 137 -17.48 -54.12 9.66
N ALA A 138 -16.66 -54.81 10.44
CA ALA A 138 -15.53 -54.18 11.16
C ALA A 138 -14.48 -53.59 10.20
N LEU A 139 -14.20 -54.28 9.08
CA LEU A 139 -13.24 -53.80 8.08
C LEU A 139 -13.73 -52.53 7.39
N VAL A 140 -15.03 -52.44 7.08
CA VAL A 140 -15.63 -51.26 6.46
C VAL A 140 -15.58 -50.07 7.42
N ALA A 141 -15.90 -50.25 8.70
CA ALA A 141 -15.81 -49.19 9.70
C ALA A 141 -14.37 -48.68 9.85
N VAL A 142 -13.37 -49.58 9.91
CA VAL A 142 -11.95 -49.19 9.96
C VAL A 142 -11.54 -48.45 8.69
N LEU A 143 -11.91 -48.94 7.51
CA LEU A 143 -11.59 -48.29 6.24
C LEU A 143 -12.14 -46.85 6.22
N TRP A 144 -13.39 -46.64 6.60
CA TRP A 144 -13.98 -45.31 6.67
C TRP A 144 -13.33 -44.41 7.71
N MET A 145 -13.00 -44.94 8.89
CA MET A 145 -12.27 -44.18 9.92
C MET A 145 -10.88 -43.79 9.46
N THR A 146 -10.15 -44.71 8.81
CA THR A 146 -8.82 -44.42 8.24
C THR A 146 -8.92 -43.40 7.11
N ALA A 147 -9.90 -43.51 6.22
CA ALA A 147 -10.13 -42.54 5.15
C ALA A 147 -10.46 -41.15 5.70
N ALA A 148 -11.35 -41.05 6.70
CA ALA A 148 -11.69 -39.79 7.35
C ALA A 148 -10.48 -39.16 8.06
N LEU A 149 -9.67 -39.98 8.75
CA LEU A 149 -8.45 -39.52 9.40
C LEU A 149 -7.40 -39.06 8.38
N SER A 150 -7.19 -39.81 7.29
CA SER A 150 -6.29 -39.44 6.20
C SER A 150 -6.72 -38.12 5.55
N LEU A 151 -8.02 -37.88 5.36
CA LEU A 151 -8.54 -36.62 4.84
C LEU A 151 -8.25 -35.45 5.79
N LEU A 152 -8.47 -35.65 7.10
CA LEU A 152 -8.18 -34.63 8.11
C LEU A 152 -6.69 -34.28 8.16
N VAL A 153 -5.83 -35.30 8.17
CA VAL A 153 -4.36 -35.12 8.17
C VAL A 153 -3.92 -34.43 6.88
N GLY A 154 -4.45 -34.82 5.72
CA GLY A 154 -4.16 -34.19 4.44
C GLY A 154 -4.56 -32.71 4.40
N GLY A 155 -5.72 -32.37 4.97
CA GLY A 155 -6.17 -30.98 5.13
C GLY A 155 -5.23 -30.16 6.00
N LEU A 156 -4.85 -30.68 7.17
CA LEU A 156 -3.93 -29.99 8.10
C LEU A 156 -2.55 -29.77 7.48
N LEU A 157 -2.00 -30.78 6.78
CA LEU A 157 -0.72 -30.66 6.08
C LEU A 157 -0.75 -29.62 4.96
N SER A 158 -1.86 -29.54 4.22
CA SER A 158 -2.03 -28.55 3.15
C SER A 158 -2.08 -27.13 3.70
N LEU A 159 -2.77 -26.92 4.83
CA LEU A 159 -2.80 -25.63 5.52
C LEU A 159 -1.41 -25.25 6.06
N ALA A 160 -0.71 -26.18 6.72
CA ALA A 160 0.63 -25.93 7.24
C ALA A 160 1.62 -25.55 6.12
N ARG A 161 1.56 -26.22 4.96
CA ARG A 161 2.38 -25.86 3.80
C ARG A 161 2.05 -24.46 3.27
N ALA A 162 0.77 -24.10 3.22
CA ALA A 162 0.35 -22.76 2.81
C ALA A 162 0.86 -21.69 3.77
N GLU A 163 0.80 -21.93 5.09
CA GLU A 163 1.31 -21.01 6.11
C GLU A 163 2.82 -20.83 6.01
N VAL A 164 3.58 -21.91 5.85
CA VAL A 164 5.05 -21.84 5.68
C VAL A 164 5.41 -21.03 4.43
N LYS A 165 4.73 -21.27 3.30
CA LYS A 165 4.97 -20.51 2.06
C LYS A 165 4.61 -19.03 2.23
N ALA A 166 3.50 -18.72 2.89
CA ALA A 166 3.11 -17.34 3.19
C ALA A 166 4.12 -16.64 4.11
N ALA A 167 4.62 -17.34 5.14
CA ALA A 167 5.65 -16.81 6.03
C ALA A 167 6.96 -16.54 5.30
N GLN A 168 7.38 -17.43 4.39
CA GLN A 168 8.56 -17.22 3.55
C GLN A 168 8.43 -15.98 2.66
N VAL A 169 7.28 -15.80 1.98
CA VAL A 169 7.03 -14.62 1.15
C VAL A 169 7.04 -13.33 1.97
N ARG A 170 6.43 -13.33 3.17
CA ARG A 170 6.46 -12.18 4.07
C ARG A 170 7.88 -11.84 4.55
N GLY A 171 8.68 -12.86 4.88
CA GLY A 171 10.08 -12.69 5.25
C GLY A 171 10.90 -12.07 4.14
N ALA A 172 10.81 -12.63 2.93
CA ALA A 172 11.50 -12.10 1.75
C ALA A 172 11.05 -10.66 1.40
N ALA A 173 9.76 -10.36 1.54
CA ALA A 173 9.26 -9.01 1.34
C ALA A 173 9.78 -8.02 2.38
N ALA A 174 9.81 -8.41 3.67
CA ALA A 174 10.34 -7.57 4.74
C ALA A 174 11.83 -7.28 4.56
N GLU A 175 12.62 -8.28 4.17
CA GLU A 175 14.04 -8.14 3.86
C GLU A 175 14.25 -7.19 2.67
N ALA A 176 13.51 -7.39 1.57
CA ALA A 176 13.58 -6.51 0.40
C ALA A 176 13.18 -5.07 0.71
N ILE A 177 12.17 -4.87 1.56
CA ILE A 177 11.76 -3.55 2.04
C ILE A 177 12.88 -2.89 2.85
N ALA A 178 13.49 -3.62 3.79
CA ALA A 178 14.53 -3.08 4.65
C ALA A 178 15.79 -2.69 3.86
N LEU A 179 16.24 -3.57 2.96
CA LEU A 179 17.37 -3.32 2.08
C LEU A 179 17.09 -2.18 1.10
N GLY A 180 15.90 -2.16 0.50
CA GLY A 180 15.48 -1.10 -0.40
C GLY A 180 15.43 0.24 0.31
N ASP A 181 14.86 0.31 1.51
CA ASP A 181 14.82 1.53 2.31
C ASP A 181 16.22 2.03 2.68
N ALA A 182 17.14 1.13 3.07
CA ALA A 182 18.53 1.48 3.33
C ALA A 182 19.23 2.07 2.09
N ALA A 183 19.05 1.43 0.93
CA ALA A 183 19.60 1.92 -0.34
C ALA A 183 19.03 3.30 -0.73
N ILE A 184 17.73 3.52 -0.52
CA ILE A 184 17.08 4.83 -0.74
C ILE A 184 17.72 5.90 0.13
N GLN A 185 17.93 5.65 1.43
CA GLN A 185 18.55 6.64 2.32
C GLN A 185 19.97 7.00 1.87
N LEU A 186 20.77 6.00 1.46
CA LEU A 186 22.12 6.22 0.94
C LEU A 186 22.10 7.03 -0.36
N ALA A 187 21.20 6.69 -1.29
CA ALA A 187 21.07 7.40 -2.55
C ALA A 187 20.65 8.87 -2.38
N VAL A 188 19.73 9.15 -1.46
CA VAL A 188 19.34 10.53 -1.14
C VAL A 188 20.48 11.29 -0.46
N LEU A 189 21.23 10.64 0.43
CA LEU A 189 22.41 11.24 1.05
C LEU A 189 23.46 11.61 0.00
N ASP A 190 23.83 10.66 -0.87
CA ASP A 190 24.80 10.87 -1.94
C ASP A 190 24.36 11.97 -2.91
N TRP A 191 23.08 12.00 -3.26
CA TRP A 191 22.51 13.05 -4.09
C TRP A 191 22.70 14.43 -3.45
N ARG A 192 22.43 14.57 -2.15
CA ARG A 192 22.53 15.84 -1.42
C ARG A 192 23.96 16.29 -1.19
N THR A 193 24.90 15.36 -1.01
CA THR A 193 26.32 15.68 -0.74
C THR A 193 27.19 15.73 -1.99
N ALA A 194 26.65 15.32 -3.15
CA ALA A 194 27.38 15.34 -4.40
C ALA A 194 27.86 16.76 -4.75
N THR A 195 29.12 16.84 -5.18
CA THR A 195 29.76 18.08 -5.62
C THR A 195 30.40 17.84 -6.99
N PRO A 196 29.91 18.49 -8.06
CA PRO A 196 28.78 19.43 -8.10
C PRO A 196 27.42 18.75 -7.82
N PRO A 197 26.38 19.53 -7.44
CA PRO A 197 25.02 19.00 -7.26
C PRO A 197 24.51 18.30 -8.53
N PRO A 198 23.81 17.16 -8.41
CA PRO A 198 23.29 16.46 -9.57
C PRO A 198 22.19 17.26 -10.27
N ASP A 199 22.20 17.21 -11.60
CA ASP A 199 21.35 17.98 -12.50
C ASP A 199 20.55 17.09 -13.48
N SER A 200 20.61 15.77 -13.28
CA SER A 200 20.07 14.77 -14.21
C SER A 200 19.66 13.49 -13.48
N LEU A 201 18.90 12.63 -14.16
CA LEU A 201 18.61 11.27 -13.68
C LEU A 201 19.92 10.52 -13.41
N ARG A 202 20.01 9.87 -12.25
CA ARG A 202 21.22 9.12 -11.86
C ARG A 202 20.89 7.67 -11.53
N ARG A 203 21.77 6.77 -11.94
CA ARG A 203 21.80 5.38 -11.49
C ARG A 203 23.02 5.17 -10.59
N ALA A 204 22.83 4.42 -9.52
CA ALA A 204 23.89 4.08 -8.58
C ALA A 204 23.65 2.68 -8.01
N ASP A 205 24.74 1.97 -7.77
CA ASP A 205 24.71 0.62 -7.21
C ASP A 205 25.27 0.67 -5.79
N TYR A 206 24.52 0.11 -4.83
CA TYR A 206 24.91 0.05 -3.43
C TYR A 206 25.13 -1.39 -3.00
N MET A 207 26.26 -1.66 -2.33
CA MET A 207 26.54 -2.96 -1.74
C MET A 207 25.96 -3.02 -0.32
N LEU A 208 24.90 -3.80 -0.12
CA LEU A 208 24.25 -3.98 1.18
C LEU A 208 24.12 -5.48 1.48
N GLU A 209 24.69 -5.90 2.61
CA GLU A 209 24.72 -7.32 3.03
C GLU A 209 25.25 -8.28 1.96
N GLY A 210 26.27 -7.86 1.20
CA GLY A 210 26.87 -8.67 0.13
C GLY A 210 26.03 -8.75 -1.16
N ARG A 211 24.95 -7.95 -1.27
CA ARG A 211 24.12 -7.82 -2.47
C ARG A 211 24.31 -6.46 -3.11
N VAL A 212 24.39 -6.45 -4.43
CA VAL A 212 24.34 -5.23 -5.22
C VAL A 212 22.87 -4.84 -5.39
N ILE A 213 22.55 -3.63 -4.96
CA ILE A 213 21.21 -3.05 -5.04
C ILE A 213 21.26 -1.87 -6.00
N ALA A 214 20.57 -2.01 -7.12
CA ALA A 214 20.50 -0.96 -8.13
C ALA A 214 19.47 0.08 -7.73
N VAL A 215 19.89 1.35 -7.72
CA VAL A 215 19.05 2.49 -7.36
C VAL A 215 19.02 3.48 -8.51
N ARG A 216 17.83 3.96 -8.82
CA ARG A 216 17.57 5.00 -9.80
C ARG A 216 16.97 6.22 -9.09
N VAL A 217 17.65 7.34 -9.16
CA VAL A 217 17.20 8.63 -8.62
C VAL A 217 16.75 9.49 -9.79
N VAL A 218 15.46 9.79 -9.84
CA VAL A 218 14.80 10.54 -10.91
C VAL A 218 14.24 11.84 -10.32
N PRO A 219 14.68 13.02 -10.76
CA PRO A 219 14.03 14.26 -10.37
C PRO A 219 12.57 14.31 -10.79
N ALA A 220 11.70 14.92 -9.98
CA ALA A 220 10.27 15.02 -10.29
C ALA A 220 10.00 15.75 -11.61
N THR A 221 10.87 16.68 -12.02
CA THR A 221 10.78 17.38 -13.31
C THR A 221 11.03 16.48 -14.52
N GLY A 222 11.47 15.24 -14.32
CA GLY A 222 11.54 14.22 -15.37
C GLY A 222 10.21 13.54 -15.69
N TYR A 223 9.17 13.75 -14.88
CA TYR A 223 7.83 13.21 -15.08
C TYR A 223 6.87 14.31 -15.54
N ILE A 224 5.76 13.91 -16.17
CA ILE A 224 4.74 14.86 -16.63
C ILE A 224 3.95 15.36 -15.43
N ASN A 225 4.02 16.66 -15.18
CA ASN A 225 3.35 17.30 -14.04
C ASN A 225 1.86 17.51 -14.30
N LEU A 226 1.00 16.71 -13.68
CA LEU A 226 -0.46 16.81 -13.85
C LEU A 226 -1.02 18.18 -13.41
N ASN A 227 -0.32 18.89 -12.51
CA ASN A 227 -0.75 20.18 -11.99
C ASN A 227 -0.37 21.39 -12.86
N ALA A 228 0.56 21.25 -13.81
CA ALA A 228 1.00 22.37 -14.65
C ALA A 228 1.15 22.04 -16.15
N ALA A 229 1.12 20.76 -16.54
CA ALA A 229 1.26 20.36 -17.94
C ALA A 229 0.19 21.02 -18.83
N PRO A 230 0.56 21.54 -20.01
CA PRO A 230 -0.38 22.12 -20.95
C PRO A 230 -1.21 21.04 -21.65
N GLU A 231 -2.38 21.43 -22.19
CA GLU A 231 -3.31 20.50 -22.86
C GLU A 231 -2.64 19.63 -23.93
N PRO A 232 -1.77 20.15 -24.82
CA PRO A 232 -1.15 19.31 -25.86
C PRO A 232 -0.25 18.21 -25.29
N LEU A 233 0.46 18.48 -24.18
CA LEU A 233 1.30 17.48 -23.50
C LEU A 233 0.45 16.42 -22.79
N LEU A 234 -0.65 16.83 -22.13
CA LEU A 234 -1.60 15.90 -21.53
C LEU A 234 -2.25 14.99 -22.58
N ARG A 235 -2.60 15.55 -23.75
CA ARG A 235 -3.12 14.77 -24.89
C ARG A 235 -2.07 13.78 -25.39
N ALA A 236 -0.81 14.18 -25.53
CA ALA A 236 0.28 13.29 -25.94
C ALA A 236 0.48 12.14 -24.92
N LEU A 237 0.41 12.43 -23.63
CA LEU A 237 0.45 11.42 -22.57
C LEU A 237 -0.71 10.42 -22.69
N LEU A 238 -1.94 10.91 -22.83
CA LEU A 238 -3.13 10.06 -22.86
C LEU A 238 -3.23 9.20 -24.13
N THR A 239 -2.72 9.71 -25.25
CA THR A 239 -2.63 8.95 -26.50
C THR A 239 -1.51 7.91 -26.47
N LEU A 240 -0.27 8.34 -26.21
CA LEU A 240 0.91 7.48 -26.32
C LEU A 240 1.12 6.59 -25.08
N GLY A 241 0.92 7.13 -23.89
CA GLY A 241 1.03 6.39 -22.63
C GLY A 241 -0.28 5.71 -22.22
N GLY A 242 -1.41 6.37 -22.48
CA GLY A 242 -2.74 5.85 -22.15
C GLY A 242 -3.36 4.94 -23.21
N GLY A 243 -2.82 4.92 -24.43
CA GLY A 243 -3.33 4.11 -25.55
C GLY A 243 -4.71 4.54 -26.05
N LEU A 244 -5.09 5.80 -25.81
CA LEU A 244 -6.40 6.33 -26.19
C LEU A 244 -6.40 6.91 -27.60
N ASP A 245 -7.60 6.95 -28.20
CA ASP A 245 -7.84 7.72 -29.42
C ASP A 245 -7.57 9.22 -29.20
N PRO A 246 -6.96 9.94 -30.16
CA PRO A 246 -6.64 11.37 -30.02
C PRO A 246 -7.81 12.27 -29.66
N ALA A 247 -9.04 11.96 -30.13
CA ALA A 247 -10.22 12.74 -29.79
C ALA A 247 -10.58 12.54 -28.30
N VAL A 248 -10.62 11.29 -27.84
CA VAL A 248 -10.91 10.96 -26.43
C VAL A 248 -9.84 11.54 -25.49
N ALA A 249 -8.57 11.44 -25.89
CA ALA A 249 -7.46 12.03 -25.15
C ALA A 249 -7.58 13.56 -25.03
N GLY A 250 -8.09 14.24 -26.07
CA GLY A 250 -8.36 15.68 -26.04
C GLY A 250 -9.43 16.05 -25.01
N VAL A 251 -10.56 15.33 -25.01
CA VAL A 251 -11.64 15.53 -24.02
C VAL A 251 -11.11 15.34 -22.60
N LEU A 252 -10.43 14.22 -22.31
CA LEU A 252 -9.90 13.93 -20.98
C LEU A 252 -8.82 14.92 -20.53
N ALA A 253 -7.99 15.42 -21.46
CA ALA A 253 -7.01 16.46 -21.16
C ALA A 253 -7.67 17.76 -20.70
N GLN A 254 -8.74 18.21 -21.36
CA GLN A 254 -9.48 19.41 -20.97
C GLN A 254 -10.19 19.23 -19.62
N ARG A 255 -10.83 18.07 -19.39
CA ARG A 255 -11.45 17.77 -18.10
C ARG A 255 -10.46 17.74 -16.93
N LEU A 256 -9.22 17.33 -17.19
CA LEU A 256 -8.15 17.39 -16.19
C LEU A 256 -7.70 18.84 -15.92
N ILE A 257 -7.80 19.73 -16.92
CA ILE A 257 -7.50 21.15 -16.73
C ILE A 257 -8.59 21.81 -15.89
N ASP A 258 -9.87 21.64 -16.25
CA ASP A 258 -11.03 22.13 -15.46
C ASP A 258 -11.04 21.54 -14.03
N TRP A 259 -10.47 20.35 -13.84
CA TRP A 259 -10.36 19.80 -12.48
C TRP A 259 -9.47 20.64 -11.56
N ARG A 260 -8.40 21.23 -12.12
CA ARG A 260 -7.29 21.83 -11.36
C ARG A 260 -7.21 23.35 -11.42
N ASP A 261 -7.85 23.99 -12.39
CA ASP A 261 -7.94 25.45 -12.47
C ASP A 261 -8.89 25.99 -11.40
N ALA A 262 -8.94 27.30 -11.23
CA ALA A 262 -9.60 27.92 -10.07
C ALA A 262 -10.99 28.48 -10.37
N ASP A 263 -11.37 28.50 -11.64
CA ASP A 263 -12.66 29.03 -12.08
C ASP A 263 -13.72 27.90 -12.16
N ASP A 264 -14.90 28.25 -12.66
CA ASP A 264 -16.02 27.32 -12.86
C ASP A 264 -16.42 27.27 -14.36
N ALA A 265 -15.56 27.76 -15.24
CA ALA A 265 -15.84 27.96 -16.65
C ALA A 265 -15.26 26.82 -17.47
N ALA A 266 -16.11 25.85 -17.80
CA ALA A 266 -15.70 24.67 -18.54
C ALA A 266 -15.05 25.02 -19.90
N LEU A 267 -13.94 24.36 -20.20
CA LEU A 267 -13.38 24.30 -21.55
C LEU A 267 -14.38 23.66 -22.54
N PRO A 268 -14.18 23.83 -23.87
CA PRO A 268 -15.14 23.33 -24.89
C PRO A 268 -15.53 21.86 -24.73
N GLU A 269 -14.57 20.99 -24.41
CA GLU A 269 -14.74 19.56 -24.13
C GLU A 269 -14.45 19.22 -22.65
N GLY A 270 -14.38 20.25 -21.82
CA GLY A 270 -14.10 20.18 -20.40
C GLY A 270 -15.27 19.64 -19.57
N ALA A 271 -15.11 19.67 -18.25
CA ALA A 271 -16.16 19.26 -17.33
C ALA A 271 -16.03 20.00 -15.99
N GLU A 272 -17.07 20.77 -15.69
CA GLU A 272 -17.22 21.48 -14.44
C GLU A 272 -18.30 20.88 -13.55
N ALA A 273 -18.54 21.47 -12.37
CA ALA A 273 -19.52 20.99 -11.41
C ALA A 273 -20.89 20.53 -11.99
N PRO A 274 -21.50 21.20 -13.00
CA PRO A 274 -22.72 20.73 -13.65
C PRO A 274 -22.58 19.38 -14.38
N ALA A 275 -21.45 19.14 -15.06
CA ALA A 275 -21.19 17.89 -15.78
C ALA A 275 -21.08 16.70 -14.81
N TYR A 276 -20.43 16.90 -13.66
CA TYR A 276 -20.34 15.88 -12.61
C TYR A 276 -21.69 15.60 -11.97
N ALA A 277 -22.55 16.63 -11.83
CA ALA A 277 -23.92 16.47 -11.36
C ALA A 277 -24.76 15.65 -12.34
N ALA A 278 -24.66 15.94 -13.64
CA ALA A 278 -25.35 15.21 -14.70
C ALA A 278 -24.89 13.73 -14.78
N ALA A 279 -23.62 13.47 -14.48
CA ALA A 279 -23.07 12.11 -14.37
C ALA A 279 -23.45 11.39 -13.06
N ASN A 280 -24.28 12.01 -12.20
CA ASN A 280 -24.70 11.48 -10.90
C ASN A 280 -23.54 11.11 -9.96
N LEU A 281 -22.41 11.83 -10.07
CA LEU A 281 -21.28 11.68 -9.16
C LEU A 281 -21.53 12.44 -7.86
N ALA A 282 -21.06 11.88 -6.74
CA ALA A 282 -21.23 12.46 -5.41
C ALA A 282 -20.25 13.62 -5.12
N TRP A 283 -19.25 13.81 -5.97
CA TRP A 283 -18.22 14.84 -5.84
C TRP A 283 -18.22 15.79 -7.05
N ARG A 284 -17.46 16.86 -6.92
CA ARG A 284 -17.28 17.90 -7.94
C ARG A 284 -15.77 18.14 -8.14
N PRO A 285 -15.38 18.81 -9.23
CA PRO A 285 -14.04 19.34 -9.38
C PRO A 285 -13.57 20.08 -8.12
N ARG A 286 -12.28 19.95 -7.84
CA ARG A 286 -11.66 20.58 -6.67
C ARG A 286 -11.47 22.08 -6.89
N ASN A 287 -11.47 22.51 -8.16
CA ASN A 287 -11.01 23.81 -8.64
C ASN A 287 -9.66 24.16 -8.01
N GLY A 288 -8.75 23.19 -8.08
CA GLY A 288 -7.47 23.26 -7.42
C GLY A 288 -6.61 22.03 -7.62
N ARG A 289 -5.34 22.17 -7.27
CA ARG A 289 -4.28 21.20 -7.52
C ARG A 289 -4.64 19.79 -7.03
N LEU A 290 -4.26 18.79 -7.82
CA LEU A 290 -4.20 17.40 -7.38
C LEU A 290 -3.16 17.28 -6.27
N LEU A 291 -3.51 16.56 -5.20
CA LEU A 291 -2.65 16.35 -4.04
C LEU A 291 -1.82 15.07 -4.20
N VAL A 292 -2.43 14.06 -4.83
CA VAL A 292 -1.83 12.77 -5.16
C VAL A 292 -2.19 12.39 -6.60
N PRO A 293 -1.38 11.60 -7.31
CA PRO A 293 -1.71 11.15 -8.66
C PRO A 293 -3.05 10.41 -8.75
N GLU A 294 -3.45 9.69 -7.70
CA GLU A 294 -4.70 8.93 -7.61
C GLU A 294 -5.95 9.82 -7.65
N ASP A 295 -5.83 11.14 -7.40
CA ASP A 295 -6.93 12.10 -7.57
C ASP A 295 -7.46 12.11 -9.02
N LEU A 296 -6.68 11.64 -9.99
CA LEU A 296 -7.13 11.42 -11.37
C LEU A 296 -8.38 10.53 -11.47
N LEU A 297 -8.56 9.56 -10.57
CA LEU A 297 -9.74 8.69 -10.58
C LEU A 297 -11.04 9.42 -10.24
N GLN A 298 -10.95 10.65 -9.74
CA GLN A 298 -12.13 11.49 -9.50
C GLN A 298 -12.47 12.34 -10.73
N VAL A 299 -11.55 12.50 -11.68
CA VAL A 299 -11.77 13.27 -12.92
C VAL A 299 -12.74 12.52 -13.84
N LEU A 300 -13.74 13.22 -14.36
CA LEU A 300 -14.81 12.62 -15.14
C LEU A 300 -14.28 11.93 -16.41
N GLY A 301 -14.40 10.60 -16.44
CA GLY A 301 -14.01 9.74 -17.58
C GLY A 301 -12.64 9.08 -17.42
N PHE A 302 -11.91 9.33 -16.34
CA PHE A 302 -10.75 8.52 -15.98
C PHE A 302 -11.20 7.24 -15.27
N ASP A 303 -10.69 6.10 -15.73
CA ASP A 303 -10.89 4.81 -15.09
C ASP A 303 -9.58 4.27 -14.50
N PHE A 304 -9.70 3.17 -13.75
CA PHE A 304 -8.55 2.55 -13.08
C PHE A 304 -7.54 1.98 -14.08
N GLU A 305 -7.98 1.45 -15.21
CA GLU A 305 -7.08 0.85 -16.21
C GLU A 305 -6.22 1.92 -16.90
N LEU A 306 -6.84 3.03 -17.31
CA LEU A 306 -6.15 4.19 -17.85
C LEU A 306 -5.16 4.75 -16.84
N PHE A 307 -5.60 4.92 -15.59
CA PHE A 307 -4.74 5.40 -14.51
C PHE A 307 -3.51 4.50 -14.37
N GLU A 308 -3.67 3.19 -14.25
CA GLU A 308 -2.53 2.27 -14.09
C GLU A 308 -1.58 2.29 -15.30
N ARG A 309 -2.08 2.53 -16.51
CA ARG A 309 -1.23 2.70 -17.71
C ARG A 309 -0.39 3.98 -17.66
N ILE A 310 -0.97 5.10 -17.23
CA ILE A 310 -0.27 6.40 -17.23
C ILE A 310 0.51 6.69 -15.95
N ARG A 311 0.17 6.03 -14.83
CA ARG A 311 0.78 6.23 -13.51
C ARG A 311 2.31 6.27 -13.52
N PRO A 312 3.03 5.42 -14.28
CA PRO A 312 4.50 5.43 -14.30
C PRO A 312 5.12 6.69 -14.92
N TYR A 313 4.34 7.53 -15.62
CA TYR A 313 4.85 8.66 -16.40
C TYR A 313 4.57 10.03 -15.77
N VAL A 314 3.76 10.06 -14.71
CA VAL A 314 3.15 11.28 -14.19
C VAL A 314 3.57 11.59 -12.76
N THR A 315 3.45 12.86 -12.38
CA THR A 315 3.62 13.31 -11.01
C THR A 315 2.74 14.51 -10.71
N VAL A 316 2.50 14.79 -9.44
CA VAL A 316 1.87 16.02 -8.95
C VAL A 316 2.88 16.93 -8.22
N TRP A 317 4.11 16.45 -8.02
CA TRP A 317 5.10 17.04 -7.11
C TRP A 317 6.24 17.80 -7.82
N ALA A 318 6.17 18.00 -9.14
CA ALA A 318 7.15 18.78 -9.91
C ALA A 318 6.98 20.31 -9.79
N GLY A 319 6.28 20.79 -8.74
CA GLY A 319 6.09 22.22 -8.49
C GLY A 319 5.30 22.91 -9.60
N ALA A 320 5.91 23.95 -10.19
CA ALA A 320 5.33 24.77 -11.27
C ALA A 320 5.86 24.38 -12.67
N ALA A 321 6.67 23.33 -12.79
CA ALA A 321 7.19 22.87 -14.07
C ALA A 321 6.04 22.44 -14.98
N ALA A 322 5.82 23.18 -16.08
CA ALA A 322 4.79 22.89 -17.06
C ALA A 322 5.26 21.90 -18.13
N GLY A 323 6.56 21.90 -18.43
CA GLY A 323 7.20 20.93 -19.30
C GLY A 323 7.95 19.85 -18.52
N VAL A 324 8.65 18.99 -19.27
CA VAL A 324 9.49 17.92 -18.74
C VAL A 324 10.95 18.25 -19.02
N ASN A 325 11.82 18.03 -18.05
CA ASN A 325 13.26 18.14 -18.21
C ASN A 325 13.84 16.85 -18.85
N PRO A 326 14.39 16.89 -20.08
CA PRO A 326 14.91 15.70 -20.76
C PRO A 326 16.09 15.04 -20.03
N LEU A 327 16.88 15.81 -19.27
CA LEU A 327 17.98 15.28 -18.47
C LEU A 327 17.48 14.50 -17.25
N ALA A 328 16.27 14.77 -16.78
CA ALA A 328 15.64 14.04 -15.68
C ALA A 328 14.71 12.93 -16.16
N ALA A 329 14.23 12.99 -17.41
CA ALA A 329 13.14 12.14 -17.89
C ALA A 329 13.51 10.65 -18.03
N PRO A 330 12.71 9.71 -17.49
CA PRO A 330 12.84 8.29 -17.82
C PRO A 330 12.70 8.03 -19.33
N PRO A 331 13.30 6.95 -19.87
CA PRO A 331 13.22 6.61 -21.29
C PRO A 331 11.79 6.55 -21.85
N GLU A 332 10.84 6.10 -21.03
CA GLU A 332 9.43 5.98 -21.42
C GLU A 332 8.76 7.35 -21.55
N VAL A 333 9.09 8.30 -20.67
CA VAL A 333 8.61 9.68 -20.77
C VAL A 333 9.25 10.38 -21.97
N LEU A 334 10.55 10.17 -22.20
CA LEU A 334 11.24 10.66 -23.41
C LEU A 334 10.57 10.16 -24.69
N ALA A 335 10.05 8.93 -24.71
CA ALA A 335 9.32 8.41 -25.86
C ALA A 335 8.01 9.17 -26.12
N ILE A 336 7.29 9.59 -25.07
CA ILE A 336 6.11 10.44 -25.20
C ILE A 336 6.49 11.82 -25.77
N LEU A 337 7.56 12.43 -25.25
CA LEU A 337 8.07 13.72 -25.75
C LEU A 337 8.54 13.64 -27.20
N ALA A 338 9.02 12.48 -27.63
CA ALA A 338 9.45 12.18 -28.98
C ALA A 338 8.31 11.69 -29.91
N GLY A 339 7.05 11.86 -29.52
CA GLY A 339 5.89 11.47 -30.33
C GLY A 339 5.76 9.95 -30.55
N GLY A 340 6.27 9.14 -29.62
CA GLY A 340 6.28 7.68 -29.70
C GLY A 340 7.57 7.09 -30.30
N ASN A 341 8.55 7.92 -30.65
CA ASN A 341 9.82 7.42 -31.21
C ASN A 341 10.76 6.88 -30.11
N HIS A 342 10.60 5.61 -29.77
CA HIS A 342 11.44 4.91 -28.78
C HIS A 342 12.93 4.89 -29.15
N GLY A 343 13.27 4.88 -30.44
CA GLY A 343 14.67 4.89 -30.90
C GLY A 343 15.36 6.23 -30.61
N LEU A 344 14.66 7.34 -30.84
CA LEU A 344 15.14 8.68 -30.47
C LEU A 344 15.26 8.82 -28.94
N ALA A 345 14.22 8.41 -28.21
CA ALA A 345 14.22 8.43 -26.74
C ALA A 345 15.39 7.62 -26.15
N GLY A 346 15.66 6.44 -26.71
CA GLY A 346 16.80 5.60 -26.32
C GLY A 346 18.16 6.27 -26.58
N ARG A 347 18.33 6.97 -27.71
CA ARG A 347 19.56 7.72 -28.00
C ARG A 347 19.77 8.87 -27.01
N ILE A 348 18.73 9.64 -26.73
CA ILE A 348 18.78 10.74 -25.75
C ILE A 348 19.11 10.19 -24.36
N ALA A 349 18.44 9.13 -23.93
CA ALA A 349 18.71 8.50 -22.64
C ALA A 349 20.15 7.96 -22.54
N ALA A 350 20.66 7.32 -23.60
CA ALA A 350 22.02 6.78 -23.64
C ALA A 350 23.08 7.90 -23.62
N ALA A 351 22.86 8.99 -24.37
CA ALA A 351 23.77 10.13 -24.38
C ALA A 351 23.80 10.84 -23.01
N ARG A 352 22.64 11.01 -22.36
CA ARG A 352 22.55 11.51 -20.99
C ARG A 352 23.31 10.59 -20.02
N ASP A 353 23.07 9.29 -20.09
CA ASP A 353 23.70 8.30 -19.20
C ASP A 353 25.23 8.25 -19.42
N ALA A 354 25.73 8.63 -20.60
CA ALA A 354 27.15 8.82 -20.91
C ALA A 354 27.73 10.18 -20.46
N GLY A 355 26.90 11.07 -19.92
CA GLY A 355 27.29 12.41 -19.45
C GLY A 355 27.36 13.48 -20.55
N ASP A 356 26.85 13.20 -21.75
CA ASP A 356 26.75 14.21 -22.81
C ASP A 356 25.63 15.21 -22.49
N ARG A 357 26.01 16.48 -22.31
CA ARG A 357 25.08 17.59 -22.07
C ARG A 357 24.73 18.37 -23.32
N SER A 358 25.33 18.05 -24.46
CA SER A 358 25.13 18.68 -25.77
C SER A 358 24.23 17.86 -26.70
N MET A 359 23.35 17.04 -26.11
CA MET A 359 22.45 16.19 -26.86
C MET A 359 21.54 16.98 -27.80
N ASP A 360 21.33 16.44 -28.99
CA ASP A 360 20.35 16.98 -29.93
C ASP A 360 18.93 16.72 -29.43
N LEU A 361 18.30 17.79 -28.95
CA LEU A 361 16.90 17.81 -28.52
C LEU A 361 15.99 18.49 -29.56
N THR A 362 16.52 18.89 -30.73
CA THR A 362 15.75 19.61 -31.76
C THR A 362 14.62 18.76 -32.35
N ALA A 363 14.72 17.44 -32.23
CA ALA A 363 13.68 16.50 -32.62
C ALA A 363 12.55 16.34 -31.58
N LEU A 364 12.66 16.94 -30.39
CA LEU A 364 11.59 16.99 -29.40
C LEU A 364 10.76 18.28 -29.58
N ASP A 365 9.47 18.22 -29.25
CA ASP A 365 8.62 19.41 -29.28
C ASP A 365 9.05 20.39 -28.17
N PRO A 366 9.53 21.61 -28.50
CA PRO A 366 9.99 22.58 -27.51
C PRO A 366 8.88 23.02 -26.55
N ALA A 367 7.59 22.92 -26.93
CA ALA A 367 6.48 23.25 -26.04
C ALA A 367 6.32 22.24 -24.88
N PHE A 368 6.92 21.06 -24.98
CA PHE A 368 6.87 20.03 -23.94
C PHE A 368 8.08 20.06 -23.01
N LEU A 369 9.09 20.86 -23.33
CA LEU A 369 10.35 20.86 -22.61
C LEU A 369 10.37 21.93 -21.52
N ASP A 370 10.95 21.58 -20.38
CA ASP A 370 11.33 22.53 -19.35
C ASP A 370 12.83 22.36 -19.04
N GLN A 371 13.63 23.36 -19.39
CA GLN A 371 15.06 23.38 -19.08
C GLN A 371 15.37 23.95 -17.69
N GLY A 372 14.35 24.11 -16.85
CA GLY A 372 14.51 24.42 -15.44
C GLY A 372 15.33 23.38 -14.68
N GLY A 373 15.76 23.75 -13.48
CA GLY A 373 16.50 22.85 -12.60
C GLY A 373 15.71 21.60 -12.21
N VAL A 374 16.41 20.62 -11.66
CA VAL A 374 15.84 19.32 -11.23
C VAL A 374 14.82 19.39 -10.08
N GLY A 375 14.63 20.56 -9.47
CA GLY A 375 13.75 20.74 -8.31
C GLY A 375 14.29 20.05 -7.05
N SER A 376 13.50 20.07 -5.97
CA SER A 376 13.85 19.46 -4.69
C SER A 376 13.20 18.09 -4.46
N VAL A 377 12.24 17.69 -5.30
CA VAL A 377 11.53 16.42 -5.17
C VAL A 377 12.16 15.39 -6.09
N LEU A 378 12.44 14.21 -5.54
CA LEU A 378 13.04 13.07 -6.21
C LEU A 378 12.09 11.88 -6.11
N HIS A 379 11.99 11.12 -7.19
CA HIS A 379 11.50 9.75 -7.15
C HIS A 379 12.71 8.81 -7.10
N VAL A 380 12.83 8.05 -6.03
CA VAL A 380 13.90 7.07 -5.84
C VAL A 380 13.30 5.69 -5.97
N GLU A 381 13.73 4.97 -7.00
CA GLU A 381 13.33 3.59 -7.27
C GLU A 381 14.50 2.65 -7.04
N VAL A 382 14.23 1.54 -6.38
CA VAL A 382 15.22 0.53 -6.03
C VAL A 382 14.78 -0.83 -6.52
N GLU A 383 15.71 -1.56 -7.11
CA GLU A 383 15.55 -2.96 -7.47
C GLU A 383 16.39 -3.84 -6.54
N VAL A 384 15.73 -4.65 -5.72
CA VAL A 384 16.37 -5.59 -4.79
C VAL A 384 16.24 -7.02 -5.33
N PRO A 385 17.35 -7.75 -5.55
CA PRO A 385 17.28 -9.15 -5.97
C PRO A 385 16.78 -10.05 -4.82
N VAL A 386 15.77 -10.86 -5.09
CA VAL A 386 15.12 -11.78 -4.15
C VAL A 386 14.94 -13.15 -4.82
N GLY A 387 15.97 -13.99 -4.76
CA GLY A 387 15.99 -15.27 -5.47
C GLY A 387 15.90 -15.07 -6.99
N GLU A 388 14.87 -15.62 -7.62
CA GLU A 388 14.56 -15.48 -9.06
C GLU A 388 13.70 -14.25 -9.40
N LEU A 389 13.32 -13.47 -8.39
CA LEU A 389 12.52 -12.26 -8.53
C LEU A 389 13.35 -11.03 -8.20
N ARG A 390 12.90 -9.87 -8.68
CA ARG A 390 13.33 -8.57 -8.19
C ARG A 390 12.15 -7.87 -7.53
N ALA A 391 12.40 -7.34 -6.34
CA ALA A 391 11.46 -6.49 -5.63
C ALA A 391 11.77 -5.03 -6.02
N VAL A 392 10.80 -4.36 -6.63
CA VAL A 392 10.89 -2.96 -7.00
C VAL A 392 10.16 -2.12 -5.95
N ARG A 393 10.84 -1.09 -5.45
CA ARG A 393 10.30 -0.18 -4.44
C ARG A 393 10.60 1.27 -4.83
N GLY A 394 9.55 2.08 -4.95
CA GLY A 394 9.62 3.50 -5.25
C GLY A 394 9.26 4.36 -4.03
N ARG A 395 9.94 5.49 -3.86
CA ARG A 395 9.55 6.54 -2.90
C ARG A 395 9.72 7.93 -3.52
N TRP A 396 8.77 8.81 -3.22
CA TRP A 396 8.86 10.22 -3.52
C TRP A 396 9.39 10.97 -2.30
N ILE A 397 10.48 11.71 -2.47
CA ILE A 397 11.26 12.31 -1.40
C ILE A 397 11.55 13.77 -1.72
N VAL A 398 11.25 14.66 -0.78
CA VAL A 398 11.73 16.05 -0.81
C VAL A 398 13.13 16.05 -0.21
N ALA A 399 14.15 16.26 -1.04
CA ALA A 399 15.56 16.27 -0.67
C ALA A 399 16.00 17.58 0.04
N ALA A 400 15.10 18.16 0.84
CA ALA A 400 15.34 19.35 1.64
C ALA A 400 15.00 19.07 3.11
N PRO A 401 15.67 19.74 4.07
CA PRO A 401 15.37 19.55 5.48
C PRO A 401 13.92 19.92 5.80
N ASP A 402 13.28 19.15 6.67
CA ASP A 402 11.94 19.48 7.17
C ASP A 402 12.00 20.40 8.41
N ALA A 403 10.83 20.89 8.84
CA ALA A 403 10.72 21.73 10.04
C ALA A 403 11.10 21.00 11.35
N GLY A 404 11.08 19.66 11.34
CA GLY A 404 11.45 18.81 12.47
C GLY A 404 12.96 18.51 12.55
N GLY A 405 13.75 18.97 11.58
CA GLY A 405 15.18 18.73 11.50
C GLY A 405 15.57 17.42 10.81
N ALA A 406 14.61 16.67 10.24
CA ALA A 406 14.93 15.56 9.36
C ALA A 406 15.64 16.09 8.09
N PRO A 407 16.66 15.39 7.58
CA PRO A 407 17.46 15.88 6.46
C PRO A 407 16.69 15.86 5.12
N TRP A 408 15.61 15.08 5.03
CA TRP A 408 14.67 14.99 3.90
C TRP A 408 13.33 14.43 4.40
N GLN A 409 12.28 14.59 3.59
CA GLN A 409 10.93 14.11 3.90
C GLN A 409 10.43 13.13 2.83
N THR A 410 9.83 12.01 3.24
CA THR A 410 9.10 11.14 2.31
C THR A 410 7.69 11.68 2.11
N VAL A 411 7.30 11.94 0.86
CA VAL A 411 5.98 12.46 0.47
C VAL A 411 5.02 11.31 0.15
N ALA A 412 5.51 10.30 -0.56
CA ALA A 412 4.75 9.11 -0.91
C ALA A 412 5.64 7.88 -0.94
N ALA A 413 5.07 6.73 -0.60
CA ALA A 413 5.74 5.43 -0.67
C ALA A 413 4.89 4.50 -1.53
N GLU A 414 5.50 3.88 -2.53
CA GLU A 414 4.82 2.96 -3.41
C GLU A 414 4.83 1.54 -2.83
N PRO A 415 3.80 0.73 -3.11
CA PRO A 415 3.81 -0.68 -2.73
C PRO A 415 4.96 -1.41 -3.43
N VAL A 416 5.55 -2.39 -2.74
CA VAL A 416 6.59 -3.22 -3.34
C VAL A 416 5.98 -4.12 -4.41
N ARG A 417 6.58 -4.11 -5.59
CA ARG A 417 6.18 -4.95 -6.71
C ARG A 417 7.22 -6.03 -6.93
N PHE A 418 6.78 -7.28 -7.05
CA PHE A 418 7.65 -8.39 -7.40
C PHE A 418 7.57 -8.63 -8.90
N LEU A 419 8.69 -8.46 -9.59
CA LEU A 419 8.83 -8.69 -11.01
C LEU A 419 9.82 -9.84 -11.25
N PRO A 420 9.72 -10.59 -12.35
CA PRO A 420 10.76 -11.51 -12.75
C PRO A 420 12.08 -10.74 -13.03
N LEU A 421 13.22 -11.39 -12.80
CA LEU A 421 14.56 -10.82 -13.04
C LEU A 421 14.81 -10.49 -14.53
N SER A 422 14.08 -11.13 -15.45
CA SER A 422 14.08 -10.81 -16.89
C SER A 422 12.69 -10.34 -17.33
N PRO A 423 12.57 -9.39 -18.29
CA PRO A 423 11.29 -9.20 -18.97
C PRO A 423 10.85 -10.53 -19.59
N PRO A 424 9.54 -10.85 -19.65
CA PRO A 424 9.10 -12.00 -20.41
C PRO A 424 9.68 -11.89 -21.83
N ALA A 425 10.25 -12.99 -22.34
CA ALA A 425 10.67 -13.04 -23.73
C ALA A 425 9.49 -12.57 -24.60
N ALA A 426 9.74 -11.57 -25.47
CA ALA A 426 8.71 -11.12 -26.39
C ALA A 426 8.20 -12.32 -27.21
N PRO A 427 6.88 -12.45 -27.42
CA PRO A 427 6.30 -13.56 -28.17
C PRO A 427 6.80 -13.63 -29.62
#